data_AF-A0A2W4SAU4-F1
#
_entry.id   AF-A0A2W4SAU4-F1
#
_cell.length_a   1.000
_cell.length_b   1.000
_cell.length_c   1.000
_cell.angle_alpha   90.00
_cell.angle_beta   90.00
_cell.angle_gamma   90.00
#
_symmetry.space_group_name_H-M   'P 1'
#
loop_
_entity.id
_entity.type
_entity.pdbx_description
1 polymer ?
#
loop_
_entity_poly.entity_id
_entity_poly.type
_entity_poly.pdbx_seq_one_letter_code
_entity_poly.pdbx_strand_id
1 'polypeptide(L)'
;MTVLPSARAPLIDRIRRAPLGNDDPRVAAAVQDLEADVIEAARDAGLVLPDRIRQFLNGIFAGSPYLSGLIRRDPSRLVRMLGQAPEETRAKLLERVVEEAGQAQSVAEVMAALRRFKNEIALLTALADLGGVWDLSEVTGTLT
;
A
#
# COMPACT_ATOMS: atom_id res chain seq x y z
N MET A 1 -23.23 22.03 -6.22
CA MET A 1 -22.73 21.76 -4.85
C MET A 1 -21.83 20.54 -4.94
N THR A 2 -20.55 20.77 -5.26
CA THR A 2 -19.57 19.69 -5.47
C THR A 2 -19.22 19.13 -4.10
N VAL A 3 -19.70 17.92 -3.80
CA VAL A 3 -19.32 17.19 -2.60
C VAL A 3 -17.83 16.89 -2.72
N LEU A 4 -17.00 17.60 -1.95
CA LEU A 4 -15.59 17.24 -1.79
C LEU A 4 -15.56 15.79 -1.28
N PRO A 5 -14.85 14.85 -1.93
CA PRO A 5 -14.71 13.50 -1.42
C PRO A 5 -14.17 13.61 0.00
N SER A 6 -14.90 13.02 0.96
CA SER A 6 -14.57 13.11 2.38
C SER A 6 -13.12 12.68 2.57
N ALA A 7 -12.28 13.54 3.17
CA ALA A 7 -10.84 13.33 3.36
C ALA A 7 -10.47 12.09 4.19
N ARG A 8 -11.46 11.26 4.56
CA ARG A 8 -11.36 10.01 5.31
C ARG A 8 -11.94 8.79 4.59
N ALA A 9 -12.25 8.90 3.29
CA ALA A 9 -12.68 7.72 2.53
C ALA A 9 -11.55 6.68 2.47
N PRO A 10 -11.88 5.37 2.44
CA PRO A 10 -10.90 4.31 2.19
C PRO A 10 -10.06 4.57 0.95
N LEU A 11 -8.79 4.17 0.98
CA LEU A 11 -7.85 4.34 -0.13
C LEU A 11 -8.41 3.75 -1.44
N ILE A 12 -9.07 2.59 -1.35
CA ILE A 12 -9.69 1.92 -2.49
C ILE A 12 -10.71 2.78 -3.23
N ASP A 13 -11.40 3.69 -2.55
CA ASP A 13 -12.39 4.60 -3.14
C ASP A 13 -11.78 5.88 -3.69
N ARG A 14 -10.54 6.19 -3.27
CA ARG A 14 -9.82 7.40 -3.65
C ARG A 14 -8.89 7.21 -4.85
N ILE A 15 -8.44 5.98 -5.13
CA ILE A 15 -7.58 5.69 -6.30
C ILE A 15 -8.30 6.07 -7.60
N ARG A 16 -7.68 6.96 -8.39
CA ARG A 16 -8.20 7.45 -9.69
C ARG A 16 -7.31 7.14 -10.87
N ARG A 17 -6.05 6.77 -10.64
CA ARG A 17 -5.04 6.52 -11.67
C ARG A 17 -4.53 5.09 -11.58
N ALA A 18 -4.15 4.54 -12.72
CA ALA A 18 -3.48 3.26 -12.84
C ALA A 18 -2.12 3.46 -13.51
N PRO A 19 -1.01 2.91 -12.95
CA PRO A 19 0.22 2.76 -13.70
C PRO A 19 -0.05 1.98 -14.99
N LEU A 20 0.66 2.33 -16.06
CA LEU A 20 0.61 1.55 -17.28
C LEU A 20 1.07 0.12 -16.96
N GLY A 21 0.32 -0.86 -17.46
CA GLY A 21 0.73 -2.26 -17.39
C GLY A 21 2.05 -2.49 -18.13
N ASN A 22 2.73 -3.57 -17.80
CA ASN A 22 3.88 -4.07 -18.54
C ASN A 22 3.46 -5.37 -19.24
N ASP A 23 3.45 -5.35 -20.58
CA ASP A 23 3.05 -6.49 -21.42
C ASP A 23 4.19 -7.53 -21.60
N ASP A 24 5.28 -7.42 -20.85
CA ASP A 24 6.37 -8.40 -20.91
C ASP A 24 5.86 -9.78 -20.44
N PRO A 25 5.82 -10.79 -21.33
CA PRO A 25 5.33 -12.12 -20.98
C PRO A 25 6.16 -12.81 -19.90
N ARG A 26 7.40 -12.35 -19.64
CA ARG A 26 8.27 -12.90 -18.59
C ARG A 26 7.77 -12.59 -17.18
N VAL A 27 7.04 -11.50 -16.99
CA VAL A 27 6.51 -11.11 -15.67
C VAL A 27 5.05 -11.52 -15.48
N ALA A 28 4.35 -11.93 -16.56
CA ALA A 28 2.94 -12.25 -16.54
C ALA A 28 2.55 -13.32 -15.50
N ALA A 29 3.31 -14.42 -15.40
CA ALA A 29 3.04 -15.47 -14.42
C ALA A 29 3.20 -14.96 -12.97
N ALA A 30 4.28 -14.22 -12.69
CA ALA A 30 4.53 -13.68 -11.36
C ALA A 30 3.51 -12.59 -10.94
N VAL A 31 2.93 -11.88 -11.91
CA VAL A 31 1.81 -10.95 -11.72
C VAL A 31 0.53 -11.72 -11.40
N GLN A 32 0.22 -12.79 -12.13
CA GLN A 32 -0.96 -13.63 -11.90
C GLN A 32 -0.95 -14.28 -10.52
N ASP A 33 0.18 -14.86 -10.10
CA ASP A 33 0.33 -15.47 -8.78
C ASP A 33 0.08 -14.44 -7.67
N LEU A 34 0.67 -13.25 -7.80
CA LEU A 34 0.51 -12.19 -6.80
C LEU A 34 -0.91 -11.60 -6.80
N GLU A 35 -1.57 -11.51 -7.97
CA GLU A 35 -2.97 -11.11 -8.06
C GLU A 35 -3.87 -12.13 -7.33
N ALA A 36 -3.60 -13.44 -7.48
CA ALA A 36 -4.34 -14.48 -6.78
C ALA A 36 -4.19 -14.37 -5.25
N ASP A 37 -2.96 -14.20 -4.74
CA ASP A 37 -2.69 -14.02 -3.31
C ASP A 37 -3.45 -12.81 -2.74
N VAL A 38 -3.50 -11.70 -3.49
CA VAL A 38 -4.20 -10.48 -3.06
C VAL A 38 -5.72 -10.65 -3.11
N ILE A 39 -6.26 -11.36 -4.11
CA ILE A 39 -7.69 -11.68 -4.20
C ILE A 39 -8.10 -12.57 -3.02
N GLU A 40 -7.29 -13.56 -2.66
CA GLU A 40 -7.53 -14.42 -1.50
C GLU A 40 -7.55 -13.60 -0.21
N ALA A 41 -6.50 -12.79 0.03
CA ALA A 41 -6.44 -11.94 1.21
C ALA A 41 -7.59 -10.93 1.28
N ALA A 42 -8.05 -10.41 0.13
CA ALA A 42 -9.18 -9.50 0.07
C ALA A 42 -10.50 -10.21 0.42
N ARG A 43 -10.69 -11.44 -0.08
CA ARG A 43 -11.83 -12.30 0.27
C ARG A 43 -11.88 -12.57 1.77
N ASP A 44 -10.77 -12.94 2.37
CA ASP A 44 -10.68 -13.22 3.81
C ASP A 44 -11.00 -12.00 4.67
N ALA A 45 -10.65 -10.80 4.20
CA ALA A 45 -10.98 -9.55 4.86
C ALA A 45 -12.39 -9.02 4.54
N GLY A 46 -13.16 -9.69 3.69
CA GLY A 46 -14.46 -9.22 3.22
C GLY A 46 -14.40 -7.97 2.33
N LEU A 47 -13.23 -7.66 1.74
CA LEU A 47 -13.04 -6.52 0.86
C LEU A 47 -13.25 -6.95 -0.61
N VAL A 48 -14.19 -6.31 -1.29
CA VAL A 48 -14.39 -6.50 -2.74
C VAL A 48 -13.40 -5.61 -3.48
N LEU A 49 -12.58 -6.20 -4.36
CA LEU A 49 -11.67 -5.45 -5.24
C LEU A 49 -12.33 -5.18 -6.59
N PRO A 50 -12.74 -3.93 -6.90
CA PRO A 50 -13.28 -3.59 -8.21
C PRO A 50 -12.21 -3.74 -9.29
N ASP A 51 -12.62 -3.96 -10.53
CA ASP A 51 -11.72 -4.17 -11.68
C ASP A 51 -10.68 -3.05 -11.82
N ARG A 52 -11.07 -1.80 -11.58
CA ARG A 52 -10.15 -0.64 -11.59
C ARG A 52 -8.96 -0.82 -10.62
N ILE A 53 -9.21 -1.44 -9.46
CA ILE A 53 -8.20 -1.65 -8.41
C ILE A 53 -7.32 -2.84 -8.76
N ARG A 54 -7.91 -3.90 -9.33
CA ARG A 54 -7.13 -5.03 -9.85
C ARG A 54 -6.19 -4.58 -10.97
N GLN A 55 -6.67 -3.75 -11.90
CA GLN A 55 -5.84 -3.14 -12.95
C GLN A 55 -4.73 -2.25 -12.39
N PHE A 56 -5.05 -1.39 -11.41
CA PHE A 56 -4.06 -0.57 -10.70
C PHE A 56 -2.94 -1.41 -10.07
N LEU A 57 -3.32 -2.46 -9.34
CA LEU A 57 -2.38 -3.35 -8.68
C LEU A 57 -1.54 -4.15 -9.68
N ASN A 58 -2.12 -4.63 -10.79
CA ASN A 58 -1.38 -5.29 -11.84
C ASN A 58 -0.33 -4.36 -12.48
N GLY A 59 -0.65 -3.07 -12.67
CA GLY A 59 0.32 -2.05 -13.07
C GLY A 59 1.49 -1.92 -12.09
N ILE A 60 1.21 -1.94 -10.78
CA ILE A 60 2.27 -1.96 -9.74
C ILE A 60 3.09 -3.25 -9.83
N PHE A 61 2.43 -4.39 -9.95
CA PHE A 61 3.08 -5.70 -9.92
C PHE A 61 4.10 -5.86 -11.05
N ALA A 62 3.74 -5.33 -12.22
CA ALA A 62 4.54 -5.42 -13.43
C ALA A 62 5.58 -4.28 -13.55
N GLY A 63 5.32 -3.13 -12.91
CA GLY A 63 6.17 -1.93 -12.98
C GLY A 63 7.19 -1.77 -11.85
N SER A 64 7.03 -2.46 -10.70
CA SER A 64 7.92 -2.27 -9.55
C SER A 64 8.21 -3.57 -8.78
N PRO A 65 9.33 -4.26 -9.08
CA PRO A 65 9.73 -5.47 -8.33
C PRO A 65 9.86 -5.23 -6.82
N TYR A 66 10.23 -4.03 -6.41
CA TYR A 66 10.30 -3.64 -5.00
C TYR A 66 8.92 -3.65 -4.34
N LEU A 67 7.92 -2.96 -4.91
CA LEU A 67 6.56 -2.93 -4.36
C LEU A 67 5.90 -4.31 -4.43
N SER A 68 6.10 -5.04 -5.52
CA SER A 68 5.64 -6.44 -5.64
C SER A 68 6.23 -7.33 -4.54
N GLY A 69 7.51 -7.15 -4.21
CA GLY A 69 8.16 -7.86 -3.10
C GLY A 69 7.57 -7.49 -1.73
N LEU A 70 7.21 -6.23 -1.51
CA LEU A 70 6.55 -5.79 -0.28
C LEU A 70 5.14 -6.36 -0.14
N ILE A 71 4.37 -6.40 -1.23
CA ILE A 71 3.01 -6.92 -1.26
C ILE A 71 3.02 -8.44 -1.10
N ARG A 72 3.90 -9.15 -1.81
CA ARG A 72 4.05 -10.61 -1.70
C ARG A 72 4.39 -11.09 -0.29
N ARG A 73 5.15 -10.29 0.47
CA ARG A 73 5.47 -10.62 1.87
C ARG A 73 4.27 -10.56 2.82
N ASP A 74 3.29 -9.71 2.54
CA ASP A 74 2.08 -9.55 3.36
C ASP A 74 0.93 -8.98 2.50
N PRO A 75 0.22 -9.84 1.74
CA PRO A 75 -0.93 -9.42 0.93
C PRO A 75 -2.05 -8.85 1.81
N SER A 76 -2.25 -9.42 2.99
CA SER A 76 -3.25 -8.95 3.95
C SER A 76 -2.99 -7.52 4.41
N ARG A 77 -1.73 -7.08 4.51
CA ARG A 77 -1.39 -5.67 4.79
C ARG A 77 -1.82 -4.75 3.67
N LEU A 78 -1.62 -5.12 2.40
CA LEU A 78 -2.11 -4.35 1.27
C LEU A 78 -3.64 -4.16 1.39
N VAL A 79 -4.36 -5.25 1.66
CA VAL A 79 -5.82 -5.23 1.82
C VAL A 79 -6.24 -4.32 2.97
N ARG A 80 -5.56 -4.37 4.13
CA ARG A 80 -5.80 -3.45 5.25
C ARG A 80 -5.57 -1.98 4.84
N MET A 81 -4.51 -1.69 4.09
CA MET A 81 -4.21 -0.32 3.61
C MET A 81 -5.29 0.17 2.63
N LEU A 82 -5.75 -0.68 1.71
CA LEU A 82 -6.80 -0.35 0.75
C LEU A 82 -8.14 -0.03 1.45
N GLY A 83 -8.47 -0.77 2.50
CA GLY A 83 -9.71 -0.60 3.27
C GLY A 83 -9.73 0.57 4.25
N GLN A 84 -8.63 1.31 4.42
CA GLN A 84 -8.54 2.44 5.37
C GLN A 84 -8.19 3.74 4.65
N ALA A 85 -8.47 4.87 5.30
CA ALA A 85 -7.93 6.15 4.84
C ALA A 85 -6.39 6.12 4.95
N PRO A 86 -5.66 6.59 3.92
CA PRO A 86 -4.20 6.55 3.94
C PRO A 86 -3.61 7.43 5.05
N GLU A 87 -4.26 8.53 5.42
CA GLU A 87 -3.83 9.41 6.52
C GLU A 87 -3.93 8.71 7.88
N GLU A 88 -5.01 7.97 8.12
CA GLU A 88 -5.19 7.16 9.34
C GLU A 88 -4.18 6.02 9.40
N THR A 89 -3.92 5.39 8.25
CA THR A 89 -2.90 4.34 8.14
C THR A 89 -1.52 4.90 8.47
N ARG A 90 -1.15 6.06 7.92
CA ARG A 90 0.11 6.75 8.21
C ARG A 90 0.26 7.04 9.70
N ALA A 91 -0.77 7.60 10.33
CA ALA A 91 -0.76 7.91 11.76
C ALA A 91 -0.52 6.64 12.61
N LYS A 92 -1.26 5.56 12.32
CA LYS A 92 -1.09 4.26 13.01
C LYS A 92 0.31 3.67 12.84
N LEU A 93 0.91 3.79 11.65
CA LEU A 93 2.27 3.31 11.41
C LEU A 93 3.29 4.09 12.23
N LEU A 94 3.13 5.42 12.34
CA LEU A 94 3.99 6.28 13.16
C LEU A 94 3.86 5.98 14.66
N GLU A 95 2.63 5.86 15.16
CA GLU A 95 2.37 5.49 16.55
C GLU A 95 3.00 4.15 16.89
N ARG A 96 2.79 3.14 16.04
CA ARG A 96 3.32 1.80 16.25
C ARG A 96 4.84 1.75 16.25
N VAL A 97 5.52 2.46 15.35
CA VAL A 97 6.99 2.44 15.32
C VAL A 97 7.59 3.12 16.56
N VAL A 98 6.96 4.20 17.06
CA VAL A 98 7.37 4.86 18.30
C VAL A 98 7.19 3.92 19.50
N GLU A 99 6.06 3.24 19.58
CA GLU A 99 5.79 2.27 20.64
C GLU A 99 6.79 1.09 20.59
N GLU A 100 6.92 0.44 19.43
CA GLU A 100 7.84 -0.70 19.25
C GLU A 100 9.30 -0.33 19.56
N ALA A 101 9.74 0.86 19.13
CA ALA A 101 11.10 1.34 19.42
C ALA A 101 11.27 1.72 20.90
N GLY A 102 10.23 2.25 21.55
CA GLY A 102 10.26 2.59 22.97
C GLY A 102 10.26 1.38 23.91
N GLN A 103 9.66 0.26 23.48
CA GLN A 103 9.65 -1.01 24.22
C GLN A 103 10.82 -1.95 23.89
N ALA A 104 11.62 -1.60 22.88
CA ALA A 104 12.74 -2.42 22.43
C ALA A 104 13.81 -2.55 23.52
N GLN A 105 14.27 -3.78 23.75
CA GLN A 105 15.31 -4.11 24.73
C GLN A 105 16.71 -4.09 24.12
N SER A 106 16.81 -3.89 22.80
CA SER A 106 18.07 -3.86 22.09
C SER A 106 18.03 -2.94 20.85
N VAL A 107 19.22 -2.50 20.42
CA VAL A 107 19.39 -1.77 19.14
C VAL A 107 18.89 -2.61 17.96
N ALA A 108 19.06 -3.93 18.02
CA ALA A 108 18.61 -4.82 16.96
C ALA A 108 17.08 -4.79 16.80
N GLU A 109 16.34 -4.76 17.91
CA GLU A 109 14.87 -4.66 17.92
C GLU A 109 14.39 -3.29 17.41
N VAL A 110 15.02 -2.20 17.86
CA VAL A 110 14.74 -0.84 17.32
C VAL A 110 14.93 -0.84 15.80
N MET A 111 16.06 -1.35 15.32
CA MET A 111 16.35 -1.38 13.88
C MET A 111 15.39 -2.30 13.11
N ALA A 112 14.86 -3.35 13.72
CA ALA A 112 13.83 -4.19 13.12
C ALA A 112 12.49 -3.44 12.98
N ALA A 113 12.07 -2.72 14.02
CA ALA A 113 10.87 -1.88 14.01
C ALA A 113 10.97 -0.80 12.93
N LEU A 114 12.09 -0.06 12.89
CA LEU A 114 12.34 0.97 11.87
C LEU A 114 12.33 0.41 10.45
N ARG A 115 12.91 -0.78 10.22
CA ARG A 115 12.88 -1.43 8.89
C ARG A 115 11.47 -1.83 8.47
N ARG A 116 10.65 -2.33 9.41
CA ARG A 116 9.24 -2.64 9.12
C ARG A 116 8.48 -1.38 8.73
N PHE A 117 8.56 -0.36 9.59
CA PHE A 117 7.94 0.94 9.34
C PHE A 117 8.34 1.52 7.98
N LYS A 118 9.64 1.55 7.66
CA LYS A 118 10.14 2.07 6.39
C LYS A 118 9.50 1.39 5.18
N ASN A 119 9.38 0.06 5.23
CA ASN A 119 8.78 -0.69 4.13
C ASN A 119 7.28 -0.42 4.00
N GLU A 120 6.58 -0.28 5.12
CA GLU A 120 5.13 -0.05 5.12
C GLU A 120 4.75 1.35 4.71
N ILE A 121 5.49 2.35 5.21
CA ILE A 121 5.27 3.73 4.82
C ILE A 121 5.64 3.96 3.35
N ALA A 122 6.69 3.28 2.85
CA ALA A 122 7.03 3.31 1.43
C ALA A 122 5.91 2.73 0.56
N LEU A 123 5.34 1.57 0.96
CA LEU A 123 4.21 0.98 0.24
C LEU A 123 2.97 1.89 0.26
N LEU A 124 2.59 2.39 1.44
CA LEU A 124 1.44 3.29 1.58
C LEU A 124 1.60 4.55 0.72
N THR A 125 2.77 5.18 0.78
CA THR A 125 3.09 6.39 0.01
C THR A 125 3.03 6.11 -1.48
N ALA A 126 3.61 4.99 -1.95
CA ALA A 126 3.56 4.61 -3.35
C ALA A 126 2.13 4.34 -3.84
N LEU A 127 1.29 3.68 -3.03
CA LEU A 127 -0.12 3.44 -3.38
C LEU A 127 -0.89 4.77 -3.51
N ALA A 128 -0.66 5.71 -2.58
CA ALA A 128 -1.32 7.01 -2.60
C ALA A 128 -0.84 7.89 -3.77
N ASP A 129 0.47 7.92 -4.04
CA ASP A 129 1.08 8.68 -5.14
C ASP A 129 0.63 8.14 -6.51
N LEU A 130 0.89 6.86 -6.78
CA LEU A 130 0.54 6.22 -8.06
C LEU A 130 -0.97 6.19 -8.30
N GLY A 131 -1.76 6.10 -7.22
CA GLY A 131 -3.22 6.15 -7.28
C GLY A 131 -3.78 7.55 -7.54
N GLY A 132 -2.95 8.60 -7.49
CA GLY A 132 -3.36 10.00 -7.62
C GLY A 132 -4.18 10.50 -6.43
N VAL A 133 -3.92 9.96 -5.25
CA VAL A 133 -4.65 10.25 -4.00
C VAL A 133 -4.00 11.36 -3.20
N TRP A 134 -2.68 11.37 -3.14
CA TRP A 134 -1.89 12.43 -2.51
C TRP A 134 -1.25 13.31 -3.57
N ASP A 135 -1.17 14.61 -3.27
CA ASP A 135 -0.35 15.51 -4.07
C ASP A 135 1.15 15.41 -3.70
N LEU A 136 2.01 16.07 -4.48
CA LEU A 136 3.46 16.02 -4.26
C LEU A 136 3.85 16.52 -2.85
N SER A 137 3.12 17.47 -2.29
CA SER A 137 3.41 18.02 -0.97
C SER A 137 3.10 17.00 0.14
N GLU A 138 1.99 16.27 0.02
CA GLU A 138 1.62 15.19 0.94
C GLU A 138 2.58 13.99 0.84
N VAL A 139 3.00 13.65 -0.38
CA VAL A 139 3.98 12.58 -0.62
C VAL A 139 5.32 12.93 0.03
N THR A 140 5.85 14.11 -0.26
CA THR A 140 7.16 14.53 0.28
C THR A 140 7.13 14.70 1.79
N GLY A 141 6.08 15.32 2.34
CA GLY A 141 5.89 15.46 3.80
C GLY A 141 5.71 14.13 4.53
N THR A 142 5.34 13.05 3.84
CA THR A 142 5.30 11.70 4.44
C THR A 142 6.68 11.05 4.53
N LEU A 143 7.65 11.49 3.71
CA LEU A 143 9.00 10.92 3.63
C LEU A 143 10.05 11.66 4.48
N THR A 144 9.70 12.81 5.06
CA THR A 144 10.59 13.70 5.83
C THR A 144 10.10 13.90 7.26
#